data_AF-A0A643C116-F1
#
_entry.id   AF-A0A643C116-F1
#
_cell.length_a   1.000
_cell.length_b   1.000
_cell.length_c   1.000
_cell.angle_alpha   90.00
_cell.angle_beta   90.00
_cell.angle_gamma   90.00
#
_symmetry.space_group_name_H-M   'P 1'
#
loop_
_entity.id
_entity.type
_entity.pdbx_description
1 polymer ?
#
loop_
_entity_poly.entity_id
_entity_poly.type
_entity_poly.pdbx_seq_one_letter_code
_entity_poly.pdbx_strand_id
1 'polypeptide(L)'
;MSFFERTPSGNLVNRFSKELDTVDSMIPQVIKMFMGSLFNVIGACIIILLATPMVAAIIPPLGLIYFFVQRFYVASSRQLKRLESVSRSPVYSHFNETLLGVSVIRAFEEQERFIRQSDLKVDENQKAYYPSIVAN
;
A
#
# COMPACT_ATOMS: atom_id res chain seq x y z
N MET A 1 3.26 -11.54 -32.94
CA MET A 1 1.84 -11.30 -32.59
C MET A 1 1.42 -12.02 -31.30
N SER A 2 1.80 -13.28 -31.09
CA SER A 2 1.47 -14.08 -29.87
C SER A 2 1.60 -13.38 -28.50
N PHE A 3 2.62 -12.55 -28.27
CA PHE A 3 2.77 -11.81 -27.01
C PHE A 3 1.66 -10.76 -26.77
N PHE A 4 1.29 -10.01 -27.81
CA PHE A 4 0.25 -8.98 -27.73
C PHE A 4 -1.17 -9.57 -27.77
N GLU A 5 -1.33 -10.77 -28.31
CA GLU A 5 -2.60 -11.51 -28.26
C GLU A 5 -2.85 -12.19 -26.90
N ARG A 6 -1.79 -12.62 -26.19
CA ARG A 6 -1.90 -13.23 -24.86
C ARG A 6 -1.93 -12.21 -23.71
N THR A 7 -1.38 -11.02 -23.92
CA THR A 7 -1.27 -10.01 -22.85
C THR A 7 -2.40 -8.99 -23.00
N PRO A 8 -3.28 -8.81 -22.00
CA PRO A 8 -4.32 -7.78 -22.05
C PRO A 8 -3.69 -6.40 -22.25
N SER A 9 -4.17 -5.63 -23.23
CA SER A 9 -3.67 -4.29 -23.54
C SER A 9 -3.70 -3.36 -22.32
N GLY A 10 -4.71 -3.50 -21.45
CA GLY A 10 -4.83 -2.75 -20.20
C GLY A 10 -3.69 -3.00 -19.20
N ASN A 11 -3.08 -4.18 -19.22
CA ASN A 11 -1.94 -4.48 -18.35
C ASN A 11 -0.69 -3.72 -18.83
N LEU A 12 -0.48 -3.62 -20.15
CA LEU A 12 0.61 -2.82 -20.72
C LEU A 12 0.44 -1.34 -20.38
N VAL A 13 -0.76 -0.78 -20.59
CA VAL A 13 -1.07 0.62 -20.30
C VAL A 13 -0.89 0.93 -18.81
N ASN A 14 -1.32 0.03 -17.92
CA ASN A 14 -1.15 0.22 -16.47
C ASN A 14 0.34 0.26 -16.06
N ARG A 15 1.21 -0.52 -16.70
CA ARG A 15 2.67 -0.44 -16.48
C ARG A 15 3.23 0.90 -16.94
N PHE A 16 2.92 1.33 -18.16
CA PHE A 16 3.46 2.59 -18.69
C PHE A 16 2.84 3.85 -18.08
N SER A 17 1.67 3.77 -17.47
CA SER A 17 1.07 4.90 -16.79
C SER A 17 1.40 4.89 -15.30
N LYS A 18 0.93 3.88 -14.58
CA LYS A 18 0.92 3.87 -13.11
C LYS A 18 2.23 3.39 -12.50
N GLU A 19 2.87 2.38 -13.09
CA GLU A 19 4.17 1.92 -12.59
C GLU A 19 5.26 2.97 -12.87
N LEU A 20 5.26 3.61 -14.06
CA LEU A 20 6.18 4.71 -14.37
C LEU A 20 5.99 5.92 -13.44
N ASP A 21 4.75 6.37 -13.22
CA ASP A 21 4.50 7.47 -12.27
C ASP A 21 4.99 7.14 -10.84
N THR A 22 4.87 5.88 -10.41
CA THR A 22 5.40 5.47 -9.10
C THR A 22 6.93 5.60 -9.06
N VAL A 23 7.61 5.23 -10.15
CA VAL A 23 9.07 5.33 -10.27
C VAL A 23 9.54 6.78 -10.30
N ASP A 24 8.83 7.64 -11.00
CA ASP A 24 9.23 9.04 -11.20
C ASP A 24 8.90 9.92 -9.99
N SER A 25 7.70 9.75 -9.43
CA SER A 25 7.17 10.62 -8.38
C SER A 25 7.47 10.10 -6.97
N MET A 26 7.21 8.81 -6.73
CA MET A 26 7.15 8.27 -5.37
C MET A 26 8.51 7.75 -4.87
N ILE A 27 9.26 7.02 -5.69
CA ILE A 27 10.55 6.44 -5.31
C ILE A 27 11.56 7.52 -4.88
N PRO A 28 11.75 8.65 -5.61
CA PRO A 28 12.73 9.65 -5.23
C PRO A 28 12.40 10.33 -3.90
N GLN A 29 11.11 10.56 -3.63
CA GLN A 29 10.67 11.14 -2.36
C GLN A 29 10.95 10.18 -1.20
N VAL A 30 10.61 8.89 -1.34
CA VAL A 30 10.86 7.88 -0.31
C VAL A 30 12.35 7.72 -0.03
N ILE A 31 13.20 7.71 -1.06
CA ILE A 31 14.66 7.61 -0.88
C ILE A 31 15.20 8.83 -0.12
N LYS A 32 14.77 10.05 -0.44
CA LYS A 32 15.21 11.25 0.27
C LYS A 32 14.84 11.21 1.75
N MET A 33 13.59 10.85 2.06
CA MET A 33 13.13 10.72 3.46
C MET A 33 13.88 9.61 4.20
N PHE A 34 14.15 8.49 3.53
CA PHE A 34 14.92 7.38 4.09
C PHE A 34 16.36 7.80 4.41
N MET A 35 17.05 8.44 3.47
CA MET A 35 18.43 8.92 3.69
C MET A 35 18.48 9.95 4.81
N GLY A 36 17.55 10.90 4.85
CA GLY A 36 17.48 11.90 5.92
C GLY A 36 17.29 11.26 7.30
N SER A 37 16.38 10.29 7.40
CA SER A 37 16.14 9.56 8.65
C SER A 37 17.36 8.73 9.07
N LEU A 38 18.00 8.04 8.12
CA LEU A 38 19.20 7.25 8.34
C LEU A 38 20.34 8.12 8.92
N PHE A 39 20.65 9.25 8.28
CA PHE A 39 21.71 10.14 8.74
C PHE A 39 21.37 10.82 10.07
N ASN A 40 20.10 11.14 10.33
CA ASN A 40 19.68 11.67 11.63
C ASN A 40 19.94 10.67 12.77
N VAL A 41 19.56 9.40 12.57
CA VAL A 41 19.78 8.35 13.58
C VAL A 41 21.28 8.10 13.78
N ILE A 42 22.05 7.99 12.70
CA ILE A 42 23.51 7.80 12.79
C ILE A 42 24.17 9.00 13.47
N GLY A 43 23.81 10.23 13.09
CA GLY A 43 24.34 11.45 13.68
C GLY A 43 24.04 11.56 15.17
N ALA A 44 22.79 11.29 15.58
CA ALA A 44 22.41 11.25 16.98
C ALA A 44 23.19 10.19 17.76
N CYS A 45 23.33 8.98 17.21
CA CYS A 45 24.13 7.91 17.82
C CYS A 45 25.59 8.32 18.02
N ILE A 46 26.22 8.95 17.02
CA ILE A 46 27.62 9.42 17.12
C ILE A 46 27.76 10.47 18.23
N ILE A 47 26.86 11.47 18.27
CA ILE A 47 26.89 12.53 19.30
C ILE A 47 26.75 11.93 20.70
N ILE A 48 25.82 10.99 20.89
CA ILE A 48 25.59 10.32 22.18
C ILE A 48 26.81 9.49 22.59
N LEU A 49 27.42 8.75 21.66
CA LEU A 49 28.61 7.93 21.91
C LEU A 49 29.83 8.77 22.32
N LEU A 50 30.02 9.94 21.69
CA LEU A 50 31.09 10.87 22.04
C LEU A 50 30.84 11.53 23.41
N ALA A 51 29.60 11.89 23.71
CA ALA A 51 29.24 12.52 24.99
C ALA A 51 29.26 11.53 26.17
N THR A 52 28.83 10.29 25.97
CA THR A 52 28.76 9.29 27.05
C THR A 52 29.05 7.88 26.50
N PRO A 53 30.33 7.46 26.45
CA PRO A 53 30.72 6.17 25.89
C PRO A 53 30.09 4.95 26.58
N MET A 54 29.69 5.06 27.85
CA MET A 54 28.99 3.98 28.58
C MET A 54 27.68 3.56 27.92
N VAL A 55 27.01 4.47 27.18
CA VAL A 55 25.76 4.18 26.47
C VAL A 55 25.96 3.19 25.31
N ALA A 56 27.20 2.97 24.87
CA ALA A 56 27.54 1.99 23.83
C ALA A 56 27.08 0.56 24.19
N ALA A 57 26.98 0.22 25.48
CA ALA A 57 26.47 -1.08 25.91
C ALA A 57 24.95 -1.24 25.73
N ILE A 58 24.20 -0.12 25.67
CA ILE A 58 22.74 -0.10 25.57
C ILE A 58 22.29 -0.12 24.10
N ILE A 59 23.09 0.42 23.18
CA ILE A 59 22.75 0.49 21.74
C ILE A 59 22.52 -0.90 21.12
N PRO A 60 23.36 -1.93 21.34
CA PRO A 60 23.17 -3.26 20.77
C PRO A 60 21.85 -3.95 21.16
N PRO A 61 21.45 -4.04 22.45
CA PRO A 61 20.18 -4.66 22.80
C PRO A 61 18.98 -3.87 22.26
N LEU A 62 19.05 -2.54 22.23
CA LEU A 62 17.99 -1.69 21.70
C LEU A 62 17.85 -1.87 20.17
N GLY A 63 18.97 -1.93 19.46
CA GLY A 63 19.01 -2.23 18.02
C GLY A 63 18.51 -3.63 17.68
N LEU A 64 18.78 -4.62 18.53
CA LEU A 64 18.28 -5.98 18.35
C LEU A 64 16.76 -6.04 18.49
N ILE A 65 16.18 -5.40 19.52
CA ILE A 65 14.72 -5.28 19.67
C ILE A 65 14.11 -4.56 18.47
N TYR A 66 14.70 -3.43 18.05
CA TYR A 66 14.24 -2.69 16.88
C TYR A 66 14.25 -3.55 15.62
N PHE A 67 15.29 -4.35 15.40
CA PHE A 67 15.39 -5.26 14.26
C PHE A 67 14.26 -6.31 14.25
N PHE A 68 13.93 -6.90 15.41
CA PHE A 68 12.82 -7.85 15.51
C PHE A 68 11.47 -7.18 15.23
N VAL A 69 11.21 -6.02 15.83
CA VAL A 69 9.98 -5.25 15.61
C VAL A 69 9.86 -4.84 14.15
N GLN A 70 10.93 -4.33 13.54
CA GLN A 70 10.96 -3.93 12.13
C GLN A 70 10.65 -5.13 11.22
N ARG A 71 11.25 -6.31 11.48
CA ARG A 71 11.00 -7.50 10.67
C ARG A 71 9.53 -7.94 10.72
N PHE A 72 8.92 -7.90 11.90
CA PHE A 72 7.51 -8.23 12.07
C PHE A 72 6.60 -7.18 11.41
N TYR A 73 6.88 -5.90 11.65
CA TYR A 73 6.13 -4.79 11.08
C TYR A 73 6.14 -4.80 9.54
N VAL A 74 7.31 -4.95 8.92
CA VAL A 74 7.44 -4.98 7.45
C VAL A 74 6.70 -6.17 6.84
N ALA A 75 6.73 -7.33 7.50
CA ALA A 75 5.99 -8.51 7.03
C ALA A 75 4.48 -8.26 7.06
N SER A 76 3.96 -7.74 8.18
CA SER A 76 2.53 -7.44 8.37
C SER A 76 2.05 -6.30 7.47
N SER A 77 2.78 -5.19 7.42
CA SER A 77 2.46 -4.02 6.59
C SER A 77 2.41 -4.38 5.10
N ARG A 78 3.36 -5.19 4.60
CA ARG A 78 3.34 -5.63 3.20
C ARG A 78 2.12 -6.49 2.87
N GLN A 79 1.70 -7.37 3.78
CA GLN A 79 0.50 -8.18 3.56
C GLN A 79 -0.77 -7.33 3.59
N LEU A 80 -0.87 -6.38 4.52
CA LEU A 80 -1.99 -5.43 4.59
C LEU A 80 -2.08 -4.58 3.33
N LYS A 81 -0.96 -3.99 2.88
CA LYS A 81 -0.89 -3.21 1.62
C LYS A 81 -1.31 -4.04 0.41
N ARG A 82 -0.94 -5.32 0.37
CA ARG A 82 -1.35 -6.25 -0.70
C ARG A 82 -2.85 -6.51 -0.64
N LEU A 83 -3.38 -6.77 0.56
CA LEU A 83 -4.81 -7.04 0.77
C LEU A 83 -5.65 -5.83 0.35
N GLU A 84 -5.29 -4.63 0.79
CA GLU A 84 -5.91 -3.35 0.41
C GLU A 84 -5.92 -3.15 -1.11
N SER A 85 -4.79 -3.41 -1.79
CA SER A 85 -4.71 -3.26 -3.25
C SER A 85 -5.66 -4.23 -3.97
N VAL A 86 -5.76 -5.47 -3.48
CA VAL A 86 -6.62 -6.52 -4.07
C VAL A 86 -8.10 -6.25 -3.78
N SER A 87 -8.47 -5.85 -2.56
CA SER A 87 -9.86 -5.55 -2.17
C SER A 87 -10.45 -4.34 -2.88
N ARG A 88 -9.61 -3.42 -3.34
CA ARG A 88 -10.05 -2.21 -4.07
C ARG A 88 -10.48 -2.50 -5.52
N SER A 89 -9.92 -3.52 -6.17
CA SER A 89 -10.20 -3.82 -7.58
C SER A 89 -11.69 -4.18 -7.86
N PRO A 90 -12.35 -5.06 -7.07
CA PRO A 90 -13.76 -5.38 -7.25
C PRO A 90 -14.72 -4.18 -7.16
N VAL A 91 -14.37 -3.15 -6.39
CA VAL A 91 -15.18 -1.92 -6.28
C VAL A 91 -15.20 -1.18 -7.61
N TYR A 92 -14.03 -1.00 -8.25
CA TYR A 92 -13.94 -0.35 -9.55
C TYR A 92 -14.61 -1.17 -10.67
N SER A 93 -14.44 -2.49 -10.66
CA SER A 93 -15.10 -3.36 -11.65
C SER A 93 -16.62 -3.31 -11.54
N HIS A 94 -17.17 -3.38 -10.30
CA HIS A 94 -18.62 -3.27 -10.06
C HIS A 94 -19.19 -1.93 -10.54
N PHE A 95 -18.45 -0.85 -10.28
CA PHE A 95 -18.85 0.47 -10.72
C PHE A 95 -18.88 0.57 -12.26
N ASN A 96 -17.86 0.03 -12.93
CA ASN A 96 -17.82 0.01 -14.39
C ASN A 96 -18.96 -0.81 -15.01
N GLU A 97 -19.28 -1.98 -14.45
CA GLU A 97 -20.43 -2.79 -14.87
C GLU A 97 -21.77 -2.06 -14.67
N THR A 98 -21.91 -1.36 -13.54
CA THR A 98 -23.13 -0.58 -13.22
C THR A 98 -23.32 0.57 -14.21
N LEU A 99 -22.25 1.27 -14.60
CA LEU A 99 -22.32 2.36 -15.58
C LEU A 99 -22.76 1.87 -16.97
N LEU A 100 -22.21 0.73 -17.41
CA LEU A 100 -22.57 0.12 -18.70
C LEU A 100 -24.00 -0.46 -18.70
N GLY A 101 -24.45 -1.01 -17.57
CA GLY A 101 -25.74 -1.67 -17.41
C GLY A 101 -26.88 -0.80 -16.85
N VAL A 102 -26.67 0.51 -16.71
CA VAL A 102 -27.59 1.40 -15.96
C VAL A 102 -29.02 1.46 -16.52
N SER A 103 -29.19 1.26 -17.83
CA SER A 103 -30.51 1.20 -18.48
C SER A 103 -31.26 -0.07 -18.08
N VAL A 104 -30.58 -1.21 -18.07
CA VAL A 104 -31.13 -2.52 -17.69
C VAL A 104 -31.50 -2.53 -16.21
N ILE A 105 -30.62 -2.04 -15.34
CA ILE A 105 -30.86 -2.00 -13.88
C ILE A 105 -32.11 -1.17 -13.57
N ARG A 106 -32.29 -0.02 -14.25
CA ARG A 106 -33.47 0.83 -14.08
C ARG A 106 -34.74 0.21 -14.68
N ALA A 107 -34.62 -0.49 -15.80
CA ALA A 107 -35.76 -1.15 -16.44
C ALA A 107 -36.34 -2.30 -15.60
N PHE A 108 -35.50 -2.99 -14.82
CA PHE A 108 -35.92 -4.07 -13.92
C PHE A 108 -36.11 -3.63 -12.47
N GLU A 109 -35.92 -2.34 -12.15
CA GLU A 109 -36.06 -1.79 -10.79
C GLU A 109 -35.20 -2.50 -9.71
N GLU A 110 -34.01 -2.98 -10.11
CA GLU A 110 -33.08 -3.73 -9.23
C GLU A 110 -32.01 -2.83 -8.56
N GLN A 111 -32.28 -1.53 -8.40
CA GLN A 111 -31.29 -0.57 -7.88
C GLN A 111 -30.83 -0.92 -6.47
N GLU A 112 -31.76 -1.30 -5.59
CA GLU A 112 -31.46 -1.59 -4.18
C GLU A 112 -30.48 -2.76 -4.03
N ARG A 113 -30.61 -3.79 -4.88
CA ARG A 113 -29.68 -4.92 -4.92
C ARG A 113 -28.26 -4.47 -5.30
N PHE A 114 -28.15 -3.60 -6.31
CA PHE A 114 -26.85 -3.09 -6.77
C PHE A 114 -26.19 -2.16 -5.75
N ILE A 115 -26.98 -1.33 -5.05
CA ILE A 115 -26.50 -0.48 -3.94
C ILE A 115 -25.93 -1.35 -2.83
N ARG A 116 -26.70 -2.34 -2.34
CA ARG A 116 -26.24 -3.25 -1.28
C ARG A 116 -24.99 -4.02 -1.67
N GLN A 117 -24.87 -4.45 -2.93
CA GLN A 117 -23.64 -5.09 -3.42
C GLN A 117 -22.45 -4.14 -3.46
N SER A 118 -22.67 -2.86 -3.77
CA SER A 118 -21.63 -1.84 -3.73
C SER A 118 -21.14 -1.60 -2.31
N ASP A 119 -22.06 -1.43 -1.35
CA ASP A 119 -21.75 -1.21 0.06
C ASP A 119 -20.92 -2.36 0.63
N LEU A 120 -21.32 -3.61 0.37
CA LEU A 120 -20.57 -4.79 0.81
C LEU A 120 -19.14 -4.83 0.25
N LYS A 121 -18.93 -4.45 -1.02
CA LYS A 121 -17.60 -4.41 -1.64
C LYS A 121 -16.74 -3.28 -1.05
N VAL A 122 -17.35 -2.15 -0.70
CA VAL A 122 -16.67 -1.03 -0.03
C VAL A 122 -16.29 -1.42 1.40
N ASP A 123 -17.18 -2.08 2.13
CA ASP A 123 -16.93 -2.55 3.50
C ASP A 123 -15.77 -3.54 3.56
N GLU A 124 -15.70 -4.51 2.63
CA GLU A 124 -14.57 -5.42 2.53
C GLU A 124 -13.23 -4.69 2.29
N ASN A 125 -13.25 -3.63 1.46
CA ASN A 125 -12.07 -2.80 1.26
C ASN A 125 -11.71 -2.01 2.54
N GLN A 126 -12.69 -1.48 3.26
CA GLN A 126 -12.45 -0.78 4.52
C GLN A 126 -11.89 -1.70 5.61
N LYS A 127 -12.35 -2.95 5.71
CA LYS A 127 -11.81 -3.95 6.65
C LYS A 127 -10.32 -4.23 6.39
N ALA A 128 -9.88 -4.21 5.14
CA ALA A 128 -8.46 -4.37 4.79
C ALA A 128 -7.64 -3.09 5.03
N TYR A 129 -8.25 -1.92 4.82
CA TYR A 129 -7.59 -0.62 4.95
C TYR A 129 -7.44 -0.15 6.40
N TYR A 130 -8.44 -0.36 7.25
CA TYR A 130 -8.45 0.14 8.63
C TYR A 130 -7.26 -0.32 9.47
N PRO A 131 -6.85 -1.60 9.46
CA PRO A 131 -5.68 -2.05 10.22
C PRO A 131 -4.36 -1.46 9.72
N SER A 132 -4.30 -1.05 8.44
CA SER A 132 -3.14 -0.37 7.85
C SER A 132 -2.97 1.05 8.42
N ILE A 133 -4.08 1.75 8.67
CA ILE A 133 -4.07 3.09 9.30
C ILE A 133 -3.73 3.00 10.79
N VAL A 134 -4.36 2.07 11.52
CA VAL A 134 -4.14 1.95 12.98
C VAL A 134 -2.72 1.51 13.33
N ALA A 135 -2.05 0.78 12.43
CA ALA A 135 -0.68 0.32 12.63
C ALA A 135 0.40 1.38 12.33
N ASN A 136 0.05 2.53 11.74
CA ASN A 136 0.97 3.57 11.26
C ASN A 136 0.88 4.82 12.13
#